data_AF-A0A430K3L9-F1
#
_entry.id   AF-A0A430K3L9-F1
#
_cell.length_a   1.000
_cell.length_b   1.000
_cell.length_c   1.000
_cell.angle_alpha   90.00
_cell.angle_beta   90.00
_cell.angle_gamma   90.00
#
_symmetry.space_group_name_H-M   'P 1'
#
loop_
_entity.id
_entity.type
_entity.pdbx_description
1 polymer ?
#
loop_
_entity_poly.entity_id
_entity_poly.type
_entity_poly.pdbx_seq_one_letter_code
_entity_poly.pdbx_strand_id
1 'polypeptide(L)'
;MIFKKQVFRADKKVTPLIGIILFFISIFLFIITIPLGFVYGLFYKFFKKGIVGIGEYLLNIAISIDQLGNVTMQHLLNLLWIKKNGYKFGNRDETISSALGRNNKLGTLSYFGKTMDKFLNLIDKNHSLNSIDYYIEPSADVIDKLAWIYIINQRVLLLGSKEQPYYSFPGGKKQKGTSDAMTLQKRIADVLQIELDITTFQFIGIFEAEAEEYKPGILTRTTAYSASFSGVPTAFAETDQIVWLQYKDRDKVSRVDKLIFDFLKKSGRLA
;
A
#
# COMPACT_ATOMS: atom_id res chain seq x y z
N MET A 1 8.64 7.13 11.31
CA MET A 1 8.86 8.46 10.69
C MET A 1 8.52 8.32 9.21
N ILE A 2 7.43 8.94 8.75
CA ILE A 2 6.96 8.85 7.36
C ILE A 2 7.91 9.68 6.50
N PHE A 3 8.82 9.04 5.78
CA PHE A 3 9.56 9.70 4.71
C PHE A 3 8.60 9.94 3.55
N LYS A 4 7.88 11.05 3.62
CA LYS A 4 7.20 11.61 2.46
C LYS A 4 8.32 12.10 1.54
N LYS A 5 8.72 11.25 0.58
CA LYS A 5 9.44 11.69 -0.61
C LYS A 5 8.65 12.89 -1.12
N GLN A 6 9.30 14.04 -1.26
CA GLN A 6 8.70 15.25 -1.82
C GLN A 6 7.77 14.84 -2.94
N VAL A 7 6.46 14.99 -2.71
CA VAL A 7 5.51 15.06 -3.79
C VAL A 7 5.97 16.33 -4.49
N PHE A 8 6.61 16.19 -5.64
CA PHE A 8 6.71 17.28 -6.59
C PHE A 8 5.25 17.61 -6.95
N ARG A 9 4.60 18.41 -6.11
CA ARG A 9 3.52 19.25 -6.57
C ARG A 9 4.29 20.29 -7.36
N ALA A 10 4.18 20.23 -8.69
CA ALA A 10 4.15 21.50 -9.39
C ALA A 10 3.13 22.32 -8.59
N ASP A 11 3.58 23.41 -7.96
CA ASP A 11 2.67 24.36 -7.34
C ASP A 11 1.82 24.89 -8.48
N LYS A 12 0.78 24.13 -8.83
CA LYS A 12 -0.28 24.62 -9.67
C LYS A 12 -0.86 25.70 -8.79
N LYS A 13 -0.55 26.96 -9.11
CA LYS A 13 -1.15 28.13 -8.48
C LYS A 13 -2.65 28.00 -8.70
N VAL A 14 -3.34 27.28 -7.83
CA VAL A 14 -4.79 27.18 -7.87
C VAL A 14 -5.24 28.50 -7.28
N THR A 15 -5.66 29.43 -8.14
CA THR A 15 -6.35 30.62 -7.65
C THR A 15 -7.56 30.11 -6.86
N PRO A 16 -7.80 30.55 -5.61
CA PRO A 16 -8.85 30.00 -4.74
C PRO A 16 -10.22 29.89 -5.40
N LEU A 17 -10.53 30.85 -6.29
CA LEU A 17 -11.74 30.89 -7.10
C LEU A 17 -11.93 29.64 -7.99
N ILE A 18 -10.87 29.13 -8.62
CA ILE A 18 -10.95 27.93 -9.48
C ILE A 18 -11.38 26.71 -8.66
N GLY A 19 -10.88 26.57 -7.43
CA GLY A 19 -11.26 25.46 -6.57
C GLY A 19 -12.74 25.47 -6.22
N ILE A 20 -13.28 26.66 -5.89
CA ILE A 20 -14.70 26.85 -5.58
C ILE A 20 -15.57 26.55 -6.81
N ILE A 21 -15.19 27.06 -7.98
CA ILE A 21 -15.93 26.81 -9.23
C ILE A 21 -15.95 25.32 -9.57
N LEU A 22 -14.78 24.65 -9.53
CA LEU A 22 -14.68 23.23 -9.79
C LEU A 22 -15.51 22.40 -8.80
N PHE A 23 -15.58 22.82 -7.54
CA PHE A 23 -16.43 22.16 -6.54
C PHE A 23 -17.91 22.20 -6.96
N PHE A 24 -18.47 23.37 -7.26
CA PHE A 24 -19.88 23.47 -7.67
C PHE A 24 -20.18 22.75 -8.98
N ILE A 25 -19.27 22.83 -9.96
CA ILE A 25 -19.39 22.06 -11.21
C ILE A 25 -19.39 20.55 -10.90
N SER A 26 -18.53 20.08 -10.01
CA SER A 26 -18.47 18.66 -9.65
C SER A 26 -19.76 18.17 -8.99
N ILE A 27 -20.39 18.98 -8.12
CA ILE A 27 -21.69 18.66 -7.51
C ILE A 27 -22.80 18.62 -8.56
N PHE A 28 -22.83 19.60 -9.47
CA PHE A 28 -23.81 19.63 -10.55
C PHE A 28 -23.70 18.38 -11.45
N LEU A 29 -22.49 18.03 -11.88
CA LEU A 29 -22.25 16.82 -12.65
C LEU A 29 -22.59 15.57 -11.87
N PHE A 30 -22.21 15.49 -10.58
CA PHE A 30 -22.52 14.37 -9.70
C PHE A 30 -24.03 14.08 -9.70
N ILE A 31 -24.86 15.10 -9.52
CA ILE A 31 -26.32 14.95 -9.45
C ILE A 31 -26.90 14.44 -10.77
N ILE A 32 -26.37 14.90 -11.91
CA ILE A 32 -26.94 14.57 -13.23
C ILE A 32 -26.41 13.24 -13.77
N THR A 33 -25.10 13.00 -13.69
CA THR A 33 -24.46 11.90 -14.41
C THR A 33 -24.36 10.62 -13.60
N ILE A 34 -24.23 10.70 -12.27
CA ILE A 34 -24.05 9.50 -11.44
C ILE A 34 -25.27 8.60 -11.42
N PRO A 35 -26.52 9.10 -11.29
CA PRO A 35 -27.69 8.22 -11.32
C PRO A 35 -27.74 7.40 -12.62
N LEU A 36 -27.47 8.03 -13.76
CA LEU A 36 -27.43 7.37 -15.07
C LEU A 36 -26.29 6.33 -15.15
N GLY A 37 -25.08 6.72 -14.75
CA GLY A 37 -23.91 5.84 -14.74
C GLY A 37 -24.07 4.66 -13.77
N PHE A 38 -24.70 4.89 -12.61
CA PHE A 38 -24.98 3.89 -11.60
C PHE A 38 -25.91 2.80 -12.12
N VAL A 39 -27.05 3.21 -12.69
CA VAL A 39 -28.03 2.29 -13.28
C VAL A 39 -27.39 1.48 -14.42
N TYR A 40 -26.70 2.15 -15.34
CA TYR A 40 -26.00 1.47 -16.44
C TYR A 40 -24.96 0.46 -15.92
N GLY A 41 -24.14 0.87 -14.95
CA GLY A 41 -23.09 0.03 -14.37
C GLY A 41 -23.65 -1.21 -13.67
N LEU A 42 -24.77 -1.09 -12.95
CA LEU A 42 -25.48 -2.22 -12.35
C LEU A 42 -25.90 -3.25 -13.39
N PHE A 43 -26.59 -2.82 -14.44
CA PHE A 43 -27.02 -3.73 -15.52
C PHE A 43 -25.82 -4.34 -16.24
N TYR A 44 -24.83 -3.53 -16.62
CA TYR A 44 -23.64 -4.01 -17.33
C TYR A 44 -22.90 -5.11 -16.55
N LYS A 45 -22.67 -4.89 -15.25
CA LYS A 45 -21.97 -5.86 -14.39
C LYS A 45 -22.82 -7.09 -14.11
N PHE A 46 -24.13 -6.92 -13.94
CA PHE A 46 -25.07 -8.04 -13.83
C PHE A 46 -25.04 -8.93 -15.07
N PHE A 47 -25.14 -8.37 -16.28
CA PHE A 47 -25.11 -9.16 -17.51
C PHE A 47 -23.77 -9.85 -17.77
N LYS A 48 -22.65 -9.29 -17.28
CA LYS A 48 -21.32 -9.91 -17.44
C LYS A 48 -20.98 -10.97 -16.39
N LYS A 49 -21.40 -10.78 -15.14
CA LYS A 49 -20.92 -11.57 -13.98
C LYS A 49 -22.03 -11.89 -12.96
N GLY A 50 -23.30 -11.67 -13.29
CA GLY A 50 -24.44 -11.90 -12.41
C GLY A 50 -24.36 -11.08 -11.11
N ILE A 51 -24.87 -11.67 -10.02
CA ILE A 51 -24.90 -11.04 -8.69
C ILE A 51 -23.48 -10.75 -8.16
N VAL A 52 -22.51 -11.61 -8.47
CA VAL A 52 -21.10 -11.40 -8.12
C VAL A 52 -20.57 -10.10 -8.74
N GLY A 53 -20.90 -9.86 -10.01
CA GLY A 53 -20.54 -8.62 -10.70
C GLY A 53 -21.15 -7.36 -10.07
N ILE A 54 -22.40 -7.43 -9.65
CA ILE A 54 -23.06 -6.35 -8.91
C ILE A 54 -22.31 -6.10 -7.60
N GLY A 55 -21.97 -7.15 -6.85
CA GLY A 55 -21.22 -7.04 -5.60
C GLY A 55 -19.85 -6.35 -5.79
N GLU A 56 -19.07 -6.77 -6.78
CA GLU A 56 -17.79 -6.12 -7.13
C GLU A 56 -17.98 -4.63 -7.44
N TYR A 57 -19.02 -4.27 -8.20
CA TYR A 57 -19.28 -2.89 -8.57
C TYR A 57 -19.70 -2.01 -7.38
N LEU A 58 -20.61 -2.52 -6.55
CA LEU A 58 -21.05 -1.82 -5.34
C LEU A 58 -19.92 -1.65 -4.33
N LEU A 59 -19.03 -2.63 -4.22
CA LEU A 59 -17.84 -2.52 -3.39
C LEU A 59 -16.92 -1.38 -3.85
N ASN A 60 -16.66 -1.25 -5.15
CA ASN A 60 -15.84 -0.16 -5.69
C ASN A 60 -16.47 1.22 -5.44
N ILE A 61 -17.80 1.33 -5.52
CA ILE A 61 -18.52 2.55 -5.15
C ILE A 61 -18.39 2.83 -3.65
N ALA A 62 -18.55 1.81 -2.80
CA ALA A 62 -18.43 1.96 -1.35
C ALA A 62 -17.03 2.48 -0.95
N ILE A 63 -15.96 1.95 -1.57
CA ILE A 63 -14.58 2.43 -1.39
C ILE A 63 -14.45 3.90 -1.81
N SER A 64 -15.03 4.27 -2.95
CA SER A 64 -15.00 5.67 -3.45
C SER A 64 -15.73 6.64 -2.51
N ILE A 65 -16.87 6.22 -1.95
CA ILE A 65 -17.63 7.00 -0.95
C ILE A 65 -16.80 7.14 0.33
N ASP A 66 -16.10 6.07 0.74
CA ASP A 66 -15.23 6.08 1.93
C ASP A 66 -14.04 7.06 1.75
N GLN A 67 -13.44 7.14 0.55
CA GLN A 67 -12.43 8.16 0.21
C GLN A 67 -12.98 9.60 0.25
N LEU A 68 -14.15 9.82 -0.36
CA LEU A 68 -14.81 11.12 -0.32
C LEU A 68 -15.10 11.54 1.14
N GLY A 69 -15.56 10.60 1.96
CA GLY A 69 -15.79 10.80 3.39
C GLY A 69 -14.51 11.20 4.13
N ASN A 70 -13.38 10.55 3.83
CA ASN A 70 -12.08 10.86 4.44
C ASN A 70 -11.66 12.31 4.21
N VAL A 71 -11.88 12.86 3.01
CA VAL A 71 -11.60 14.26 2.69
C VAL A 71 -12.62 15.19 3.33
N THR A 72 -13.91 14.90 3.15
CA THR A 72 -15.00 15.78 3.54
C THR A 72 -15.08 15.96 5.06
N MET A 73 -14.89 14.86 5.80
CA MET A 73 -15.01 14.85 7.26
C MET A 73 -13.65 14.97 7.97
N GLN A 74 -12.55 15.21 7.26
CA GLN A 74 -11.19 15.11 7.80
C GLN A 74 -11.00 15.87 9.11
N HIS A 75 -11.53 17.09 9.24
CA HIS A 75 -11.35 17.92 10.42
C HIS A 75 -12.12 17.37 11.63
N LEU A 76 -13.34 16.88 11.39
CA LEU A 76 -14.18 16.27 12.42
C LEU A 76 -13.58 14.94 12.89
N LEU A 77 -13.17 14.07 11.96
CA LEU A 77 -12.56 12.78 12.29
C LEU A 77 -11.22 12.97 13.02
N ASN A 78 -10.40 13.94 12.58
CA ASN A 78 -9.14 14.27 13.25
C ASN A 78 -9.31 14.81 14.67
N LEU A 79 -10.46 15.44 14.96
CA LEU A 79 -10.81 15.93 16.29
C LEU A 79 -11.34 14.80 17.17
N LEU A 80 -12.25 13.99 16.64
CA LEU A 80 -13.02 13.04 17.46
C LEU A 80 -12.37 11.66 17.57
N TRP A 81 -11.71 11.15 16.52
CA TRP A 81 -11.34 9.73 16.42
C TRP A 81 -9.88 9.43 16.75
N ILE A 82 -9.03 10.45 16.85
CA ILE A 82 -7.59 10.28 17.10
C ILE A 82 -7.08 11.21 18.20
N LYS A 83 -5.98 10.81 18.83
CA LYS A 83 -5.22 11.63 19.77
C LYS A 83 -4.42 12.70 19.02
N LYS A 84 -3.90 13.71 19.74
CA LYS A 84 -3.13 14.84 19.18
C LYS A 84 -2.00 14.41 18.22
N ASN A 85 -1.32 13.30 18.52
CA ASN A 85 -0.20 12.76 17.75
C ASN A 85 -0.59 11.61 16.79
N GLY A 86 -1.88 11.44 16.49
CA GLY A 86 -2.38 10.41 15.58
C GLY A 86 -2.14 10.72 14.11
N TYR A 87 -2.19 9.67 13.29
CA TYR A 87 -2.18 9.75 11.82
C TYR A 87 -3.44 10.48 11.34
N LYS A 88 -3.28 11.46 10.45
CA LYS A 88 -4.37 12.36 10.07
C LYS A 88 -5.24 11.77 8.95
N PHE A 89 -6.56 11.88 9.14
CA PHE A 89 -7.56 11.75 8.07
C PHE A 89 -7.43 12.93 7.09
N GLY A 90 -7.88 12.73 5.84
CA GLY A 90 -7.91 13.78 4.81
C GLY A 90 -7.07 13.54 3.56
N ASN A 91 -6.37 12.42 3.47
CA ASN A 91 -5.72 12.04 2.22
C ASN A 91 -6.79 11.59 1.20
N ARG A 92 -6.92 12.32 0.09
CA ARG A 92 -7.95 12.08 -0.95
C ARG A 92 -7.86 10.73 -1.64
N ASP A 93 -6.67 10.13 -1.61
CA ASP A 93 -6.41 8.81 -2.19
C ASP A 93 -6.49 7.72 -1.10
N GLU A 94 -6.96 8.07 0.11
CA GLU A 94 -7.14 7.17 1.25
C GLU A 94 -8.59 7.23 1.78
N THR A 95 -9.08 6.15 2.37
CA THR A 95 -10.45 5.97 2.86
C THR A 95 -10.43 6.07 4.39
N ILE A 96 -11.59 6.22 5.02
CA ILE A 96 -11.68 6.35 6.47
C ILE A 96 -11.22 5.04 7.13
N SER A 97 -11.62 3.89 6.59
CA SER A 97 -11.38 2.58 7.20
C SER A 97 -9.89 2.28 7.43
N SER A 98 -8.95 2.66 6.56
CA SER A 98 -7.52 2.52 6.93
C SER A 98 -6.83 3.69 7.53
N ALA A 99 -7.28 4.93 7.32
CA ALA A 99 -6.81 5.99 8.20
C ALA A 99 -7.11 5.62 9.68
N LEU A 100 -8.27 5.01 9.93
CA LEU A 100 -8.62 4.40 11.22
C LEU A 100 -7.72 3.21 11.57
N GLY A 101 -7.51 2.26 10.67
CA GLY A 101 -6.62 1.11 10.86
C GLY A 101 -5.16 1.47 11.20
N ARG A 102 -4.58 2.47 10.52
CA ARG A 102 -3.25 3.00 10.83
C ARG A 102 -3.19 3.55 12.26
N ASN A 103 -4.19 4.33 12.66
CA ASN A 103 -4.26 4.83 14.03
C ASN A 103 -4.46 3.72 15.06
N ASN A 104 -5.17 2.64 14.71
CA ASN A 104 -5.31 1.45 15.54
C ASN A 104 -3.94 0.80 15.76
N LYS A 105 -3.21 0.50 14.68
CA LYS A 105 -1.84 -0.05 14.72
C LYS A 105 -0.86 0.83 15.51
N LEU A 106 -1.03 2.14 15.43
CA LEU A 106 -0.20 3.11 16.15
C LEU A 106 -0.65 3.35 17.61
N GLY A 107 -1.76 2.76 18.08
CA GLY A 107 -2.30 3.01 19.43
C GLY A 107 -2.79 4.45 19.67
N THR A 108 -3.06 5.17 18.58
CA THR A 108 -3.37 6.61 18.58
C THR A 108 -4.85 6.93 18.42
N LEU A 109 -5.72 5.93 18.34
CA LEU A 109 -7.18 6.13 18.38
C LEU A 109 -7.64 6.73 19.71
N SER A 110 -8.63 7.62 19.63
CA SER A 110 -9.43 8.08 20.76
C SER A 110 -10.39 6.98 21.23
N TYR A 111 -11.17 7.26 22.28
CA TYR A 111 -12.27 6.37 22.67
C TYR A 111 -13.28 6.15 21.54
N PHE A 112 -13.75 7.24 20.90
CA PHE A 112 -14.68 7.15 19.77
C PHE A 112 -14.08 6.40 18.58
N GLY A 113 -12.80 6.65 18.26
CA GLY A 113 -12.11 5.92 17.19
C GLY A 113 -12.06 4.42 17.46
N LYS A 114 -11.77 4.00 18.70
CA LYS A 114 -11.78 2.57 19.09
C LYS A 114 -13.17 1.96 19.00
N THR A 115 -14.22 2.70 19.37
CA THR A 115 -15.60 2.22 19.25
C THR A 115 -15.97 2.00 17.78
N MET A 116 -15.60 2.92 16.90
CA MET A 116 -15.84 2.75 15.47
C MET A 116 -15.05 1.57 14.88
N ASP A 117 -13.78 1.43 15.25
CA ASP A 117 -12.95 0.30 14.81
C ASP A 117 -13.57 -1.05 15.21
N LYS A 118 -14.09 -1.15 16.44
CA LYS A 118 -14.83 -2.34 16.90
C LYS A 118 -16.11 -2.59 16.10
N PHE A 119 -16.85 -1.53 15.76
CA PHE A 119 -18.06 -1.66 14.94
C PHE A 119 -17.73 -2.19 13.54
N LEU A 120 -16.69 -1.67 12.89
CA LEU A 120 -16.24 -2.18 11.59
C LEU A 120 -15.75 -3.63 11.68
N ASN A 121 -15.04 -3.98 12.75
CA ASN A 121 -14.59 -5.35 13.00
C ASN A 121 -15.73 -6.35 13.25
N LEU A 122 -16.94 -5.88 13.60
CA LEU A 122 -18.14 -6.71 13.71
C LEU A 122 -18.73 -7.04 12.34
N ILE A 123 -18.64 -6.12 11.38
CA ILE A 123 -19.12 -6.30 10.00
C ILE A 123 -18.18 -7.24 9.24
N ASP A 124 -16.87 -7.02 9.37
CA ASP A 124 -15.83 -7.81 8.72
C ASP A 124 -14.63 -7.96 9.65
N LYS A 125 -14.14 -9.18 9.85
CA LYS A 125 -13.12 -9.46 10.88
C LYS A 125 -11.82 -8.75 10.51
N ASN A 126 -11.30 -7.93 11.43
CA ASN A 126 -10.11 -7.10 11.22
C ASN A 126 -10.26 -6.07 10.08
N HIS A 127 -11.49 -5.63 9.78
CA HIS A 127 -11.81 -4.75 8.67
C HIS A 127 -10.83 -3.57 8.51
N SER A 128 -10.62 -2.78 9.57
CA SER A 128 -9.76 -1.58 9.50
C SER A 128 -8.29 -1.93 9.23
N LEU A 129 -7.80 -3.03 9.80
CA LEU A 129 -6.42 -3.48 9.61
C LEU A 129 -6.21 -4.02 8.20
N ASN A 130 -7.13 -4.86 7.72
CA ASN A 130 -7.11 -5.37 6.36
C ASN A 130 -7.16 -4.21 5.36
N SER A 131 -8.00 -3.20 5.64
CA SER A 131 -8.16 -2.00 4.83
C SER A 131 -6.84 -1.27 4.59
N ILE A 132 -5.85 -1.29 5.51
CA ILE A 132 -4.54 -0.64 5.31
C ILE A 132 -3.86 -1.05 3.99
N ASP A 133 -4.08 -2.29 3.55
CA ASP A 133 -3.49 -2.83 2.32
C ASP A 133 -4.35 -2.59 1.07
N TYR A 134 -5.64 -2.21 1.20
CA TYR A 134 -6.59 -2.01 0.09
C TYR A 134 -6.39 -0.72 -0.71
N TYR A 135 -5.45 0.15 -0.33
CA TYR A 135 -5.35 1.53 -0.86
C TYR A 135 -4.89 1.69 -2.30
N ILE A 136 -4.75 0.57 -2.95
CA ILE A 136 -4.08 0.43 -4.20
C ILE A 136 -4.83 -0.72 -4.83
N GLU A 137 -5.92 -0.43 -5.56
CA GLU A 137 -6.28 -1.39 -6.58
C GLU A 137 -5.06 -1.50 -7.50
N PRO A 138 -4.46 -2.69 -7.68
CA PRO A 138 -3.51 -2.88 -8.75
C PRO A 138 -4.27 -2.63 -10.05
N SER A 139 -4.14 -1.42 -10.61
CA SER A 139 -4.51 -1.19 -12.00
C SER A 139 -3.68 -2.15 -12.85
N ALA A 140 -4.14 -2.52 -14.04
CA ALA A 140 -3.33 -3.31 -14.97
C ALA A 140 -1.93 -2.69 -15.24
N ASP A 141 -1.80 -1.39 -14.95
CA ASP A 141 -0.60 -0.58 -15.10
C ASP A 141 0.27 -0.50 -13.82
N VAL A 142 -0.08 -1.18 -12.73
CA VAL A 142 0.69 -1.20 -11.47
C VAL A 142 0.88 -2.63 -10.97
N ILE A 143 2.14 -3.03 -10.78
CA ILE A 143 2.54 -4.32 -10.23
C ILE A 143 2.82 -4.15 -8.74
N ASP A 144 1.94 -4.68 -7.89
CA ASP A 144 2.13 -4.67 -6.44
C ASP A 144 2.97 -5.85 -5.96
N LYS A 145 4.09 -5.51 -5.30
CA LYS A 145 5.06 -6.42 -4.70
C LYS A 145 5.22 -6.14 -3.20
N LEU A 146 5.63 -7.19 -2.49
CA LEU A 146 6.07 -7.16 -1.11
C LEU A 146 7.57 -7.44 -1.06
N ALA A 147 8.27 -6.77 -0.16
CA ALA A 147 9.69 -6.99 0.10
C ALA A 147 9.96 -7.14 1.60
N TRP A 148 10.78 -8.13 1.95
CA TRP A 148 11.37 -8.27 3.26
C TRP A 148 12.78 -7.67 3.27
N ILE A 149 13.02 -6.78 4.23
CA ILE A 149 14.29 -6.07 4.37
C ILE A 149 15.02 -6.60 5.60
N TYR A 150 16.17 -7.21 5.36
CA TYR A 150 17.04 -7.71 6.41
C TYR A 150 18.44 -7.13 6.28
N ILE A 151 18.93 -6.54 7.38
CA ILE A 151 20.17 -5.76 7.41
C ILE A 151 21.06 -6.29 8.53
N ILE A 152 22.31 -6.62 8.19
CA ILE A 152 23.37 -6.95 9.15
C ILE A 152 24.60 -6.12 8.78
N ASN A 153 25.23 -5.48 9.76
CA ASN A 153 26.49 -4.74 9.57
C ASN A 153 26.44 -3.74 8.40
N GLN A 154 25.33 -3.00 8.27
CA GLN A 154 25.05 -2.05 7.18
C GLN A 154 25.07 -2.66 5.76
N ARG A 155 24.89 -3.98 5.66
CA ARG A 155 24.67 -4.71 4.41
C ARG A 155 23.27 -5.28 4.40
N VAL A 156 22.64 -5.30 3.24
CA VAL A 156 21.27 -5.76 3.09
C VAL A 156 21.21 -7.05 2.27
N LEU A 157 20.35 -7.98 2.70
CA LEU A 157 20.19 -9.29 2.07
C LEU A 157 19.30 -9.17 0.82
N LEU A 158 19.84 -9.60 -0.32
CA LEU A 158 19.20 -9.63 -1.63
C LEU A 158 19.34 -11.02 -2.26
N LEU A 159 18.46 -11.31 -3.22
CA LEU A 159 18.42 -12.56 -3.95
C LEU A 159 18.83 -12.32 -5.41
N GLY A 160 19.61 -13.25 -5.96
CA GLY A 160 19.90 -13.32 -7.39
C GLY A 160 19.31 -14.59 -7.99
N SER A 161 18.79 -14.48 -9.21
CA SER A 161 18.38 -15.60 -10.06
C SER A 161 19.08 -15.53 -11.41
N LYS A 162 19.15 -16.66 -12.13
CA LYS A 162 19.66 -16.74 -13.50
C LYS A 162 18.73 -16.08 -14.51
N GLU A 163 17.46 -15.93 -14.17
CA GLU A 163 16.44 -15.36 -15.05
C GLU A 163 16.51 -13.83 -15.12
N GLN A 164 17.02 -13.17 -14.07
CA GLN A 164 17.06 -11.71 -13.99
C GLN A 164 18.51 -11.19 -13.92
N PRO A 165 18.85 -10.11 -14.67
CA PRO A 165 20.20 -9.56 -14.68
C PRO A 165 20.50 -8.65 -13.48
N TYR A 166 19.58 -8.54 -12.51
CA TYR A 166 19.69 -7.69 -11.33
C TYR A 166 19.32 -8.47 -10.07
N TYR A 167 19.83 -8.01 -8.92
CA TYR A 167 19.44 -8.53 -7.62
C TYR A 167 18.14 -7.87 -7.14
N SER A 168 17.30 -8.62 -6.43
CA SER A 168 16.04 -8.13 -5.90
C SER A 168 15.90 -8.43 -4.40
N PHE A 169 15.07 -7.64 -3.72
CA PHE A 169 14.74 -7.95 -2.33
C PHE A 169 13.92 -9.25 -2.23
N PRO A 170 14.16 -10.07 -1.20
CA PRO A 170 13.33 -11.24 -0.93
C PRO A 170 11.84 -10.86 -0.82
N GLY A 171 10.95 -11.56 -1.51
CA GLY A 171 9.52 -11.29 -1.46
C GLY A 171 8.74 -11.80 -2.66
N GLY A 172 7.77 -11.03 -3.13
CA GLY A 172 6.95 -11.43 -4.27
C GLY A 172 5.71 -10.57 -4.50
N LYS A 173 4.94 -10.91 -5.54
CA LYS A 173 3.67 -10.24 -5.84
C LYS A 173 2.67 -10.44 -4.72
N LYS A 174 1.85 -9.42 -4.43
CA LYS A 174 0.71 -9.58 -3.51
C LYS A 174 -0.24 -10.66 -4.03
N GLN A 175 -0.83 -11.45 -3.12
CA GLN A 175 -1.83 -12.46 -3.45
C GLN A 175 -3.21 -11.97 -3.00
N LYS A 176 -4.23 -12.20 -3.84
CA LYS A 176 -5.61 -11.82 -3.50
C LYS A 176 -6.13 -12.69 -2.36
N GLY A 177 -6.80 -12.07 -1.40
CA GLY A 177 -7.42 -12.77 -0.27
C GLY A 177 -6.46 -13.13 0.88
N THR A 178 -5.20 -12.69 0.83
CA THR A 178 -4.21 -12.88 1.90
C THR A 178 -3.62 -11.54 2.34
N SER A 179 -3.30 -11.40 3.63
CA SER A 179 -2.63 -10.20 4.14
C SER A 179 -1.19 -10.10 3.63
N ASP A 180 -0.61 -8.91 3.68
CA ASP A 180 0.80 -8.70 3.33
C ASP A 180 1.73 -9.60 4.17
N ALA A 181 1.46 -9.72 5.47
CA ALA A 181 2.28 -10.53 6.37
C ALA A 181 2.24 -12.04 6.03
N MET A 182 1.04 -12.59 5.79
CA MET A 182 0.88 -14.01 5.41
C MET A 182 1.51 -14.29 4.04
N THR A 183 1.30 -13.38 3.08
CA THR A 183 1.87 -13.51 1.74
C THR A 183 3.40 -13.49 1.81
N LEU A 184 3.98 -12.53 2.54
CA LEU A 184 5.42 -12.40 2.66
C LEU A 184 6.04 -13.57 3.44
N GLN A 185 5.44 -14.02 4.54
CA GLN A 185 5.90 -15.20 5.29
C GLN A 185 6.00 -16.43 4.37
N LYS A 186 4.92 -16.74 3.62
CA LYS A 186 4.91 -17.86 2.68
C LYS A 186 5.99 -17.71 1.61
N ARG A 187 6.06 -16.54 0.97
CA ARG A 187 7.04 -16.29 -0.09
C ARG A 187 8.47 -16.43 0.39
N ILE A 188 8.79 -15.92 1.58
CA ILE A 188 10.13 -16.01 2.16
C ILE A 188 10.49 -17.46 2.52
N ALA A 189 9.54 -18.25 3.03
CA ALA A 189 9.76 -19.68 3.24
C ALA A 189 10.09 -20.39 1.91
N ASP A 190 9.40 -20.05 0.82
CA ASP A 190 9.60 -20.64 -0.51
C ASP A 190 10.98 -20.32 -1.12
N VAL A 191 11.60 -19.18 -0.80
CA VAL A 191 12.86 -18.73 -1.43
C VAL A 191 14.09 -18.79 -0.52
N LEU A 192 13.90 -18.80 0.81
CA LEU A 192 14.98 -18.74 1.79
C LEU A 192 14.96 -19.85 2.86
N GLN A 193 13.95 -20.72 2.87
CA GLN A 193 13.77 -21.79 3.88
C GLN A 193 13.81 -21.30 5.34
N ILE A 194 13.31 -20.09 5.58
CA ILE A 194 13.16 -19.49 6.92
C ILE A 194 11.70 -19.16 7.20
N GLU A 195 11.36 -19.06 8.48
CA GLU A 195 10.02 -18.67 8.91
C GLU A 195 10.06 -17.27 9.52
N LEU A 196 9.33 -16.33 8.91
CA LEU A 196 9.16 -14.99 9.48
C LEU A 196 8.15 -15.03 10.63
N ASP A 197 8.47 -14.33 11.72
CA ASP A 197 7.53 -14.10 12.82
C ASP A 197 6.60 -12.94 12.48
N ILE A 198 5.36 -13.27 12.11
CA ILE A 198 4.31 -12.31 11.74
C ILE A 198 4.03 -11.25 12.81
N THR A 199 4.29 -11.54 14.11
CA THR A 199 4.03 -10.60 15.21
C THR A 199 5.05 -9.46 15.26
N THR A 200 6.21 -9.65 14.63
CA THR A 200 7.32 -8.68 14.62
C THR A 200 7.36 -7.80 13.37
N PHE A 201 6.36 -7.91 12.49
CA PHE A 201 6.31 -7.16 11.23
C PHE A 201 6.29 -5.65 11.46
N GLN A 202 7.37 -5.00 11.04
CA GLN A 202 7.50 -3.55 11.03
C GLN A 202 7.43 -3.04 9.60
N PHE A 203 6.51 -2.10 9.37
CA PHE A 203 6.39 -1.43 8.09
C PHE A 203 7.54 -0.45 7.88
N ILE A 204 8.19 -0.52 6.72
CA ILE A 204 9.31 0.34 6.35
C ILE A 204 8.84 1.47 5.44
N GLY A 205 8.12 1.15 4.37
CA GLY A 205 7.70 2.13 3.39
C GLY A 205 7.06 1.50 2.15
N ILE A 206 6.49 2.35 1.30
CA ILE A 206 6.02 1.99 -0.04
C ILE A 206 6.88 2.76 -1.04
N PHE A 207 7.40 2.04 -2.02
CA PHE A 207 8.31 2.56 -3.03
C PHE A 207 7.73 2.29 -4.40
N GLU A 208 7.82 3.27 -5.29
CA GLU A 208 7.25 3.16 -6.63
C GLU A 208 8.21 3.74 -7.67
N ALA A 209 8.39 2.98 -8.74
CA ALA A 209 9.14 3.37 -9.92
C ALA A 209 8.57 2.66 -11.16
N GLU A 210 8.96 3.09 -12.35
CA GLU A 210 8.66 2.35 -13.58
C GLU A 210 9.22 0.92 -13.52
N ALA A 211 8.41 -0.03 -13.98
CA ALA A 211 8.76 -1.43 -14.07
C ALA A 211 9.77 -1.65 -15.20
N GLU A 212 10.85 -2.36 -14.90
CA GLU A 212 11.99 -2.54 -15.82
C GLU A 212 11.70 -3.56 -16.95
N GLU A 213 10.82 -4.53 -16.67
CA GLU A 213 10.52 -5.67 -17.55
C GLU A 213 9.22 -5.51 -18.36
N TYR A 214 8.59 -4.34 -18.29
CA TYR A 214 7.23 -4.14 -18.80
C TYR A 214 7.15 -2.97 -19.79
N LYS A 215 6.04 -2.92 -20.53
CA LYS A 215 5.78 -1.83 -21.50
C LYS A 215 5.91 -0.46 -20.80
N PRO A 216 6.40 0.58 -21.50
CA PRO A 216 6.45 1.93 -20.97
C PRO A 216 5.11 2.34 -20.35
N GLY A 217 5.15 2.89 -19.13
CA GLY A 217 3.96 3.31 -18.38
C GLY A 217 3.50 2.35 -17.28
N ILE A 218 4.05 1.12 -17.20
CA ILE A 218 3.77 0.20 -16.09
C ILE A 218 4.67 0.54 -14.89
N LEU A 219 4.07 0.68 -13.71
CA LEU A 219 4.77 0.97 -12.46
C LEU A 219 4.93 -0.30 -11.63
N THR A 220 6.07 -0.44 -10.94
CA THR A 220 6.23 -1.41 -9.86
C THR A 220 6.12 -0.67 -8.53
N ARG A 221 5.19 -1.13 -7.70
CA ARG A 221 5.00 -0.64 -6.33
C ARG A 221 5.42 -1.73 -5.36
N THR A 222 6.39 -1.43 -4.50
CA THR A 222 6.92 -2.36 -3.50
C THR A 222 6.59 -1.86 -2.10
N THR A 223 5.81 -2.64 -1.35
CA THR A 223 5.58 -2.44 0.09
C THR A 223 6.62 -3.23 0.88
N ALA A 224 7.48 -2.52 1.60
CA ALA A 224 8.61 -3.09 2.32
C ALA A 224 8.33 -3.25 3.82
N TYR A 225 8.70 -4.41 4.36
CA TYR A 225 8.59 -4.77 5.77
C TYR A 225 9.92 -5.34 6.30
N SER A 226 10.17 -5.21 7.60
CA SER A 226 11.16 -6.03 8.32
C SER A 226 10.44 -6.90 9.32
N ALA A 227 11.00 -8.07 9.62
CA ALA A 227 10.50 -8.99 10.63
C ALA A 227 11.66 -9.85 11.16
N SER A 228 11.55 -10.28 12.41
CA SER A 228 12.37 -11.36 12.97
C SER A 228 12.01 -12.69 12.30
N PHE A 229 12.93 -13.65 12.37
CA PHE A 229 12.75 -14.97 11.76
C PHE A 229 13.50 -16.05 12.53
N SER A 230 13.14 -17.30 12.26
CA SER A 230 13.86 -18.50 12.72
C SER A 230 14.49 -19.25 11.54
N GLY A 231 15.59 -19.96 11.81
CA GLY A 231 16.35 -20.71 10.80
C GLY A 231 17.55 -19.94 10.24
N VAL A 232 18.19 -20.53 9.22
CA VAL A 232 19.36 -19.97 8.53
C VAL A 232 18.98 -19.70 7.07
N PRO A 233 19.02 -18.44 6.59
CA PRO A 233 18.66 -18.10 5.23
C PRO A 233 19.49 -18.91 4.22
N THR A 234 18.82 -19.72 3.41
CA THR A 234 19.44 -20.62 2.42
C THR A 234 18.72 -20.47 1.09
N ALA A 235 19.46 -20.22 0.01
CA ALA A 235 18.88 -20.05 -1.33
C ALA A 235 18.10 -21.32 -1.73
N PHE A 236 16.85 -21.14 -2.17
CA PHE A 236 16.00 -22.25 -2.58
C PHE A 236 15.08 -21.88 -3.76
N ALA A 237 14.58 -22.90 -4.46
CA ALA A 237 13.68 -22.79 -5.60
C ALA A 237 14.19 -21.82 -6.69
N GLU A 238 13.49 -20.71 -6.90
CA GLU A 238 13.78 -19.67 -7.90
C GLU A 238 14.97 -18.76 -7.54
N THR A 239 15.60 -18.98 -6.38
CA THR A 239 16.78 -18.24 -5.93
C THR A 239 18.05 -19.06 -6.15
N ASP A 240 18.97 -18.56 -6.98
CA ASP A 240 20.27 -19.19 -7.21
C ASP A 240 21.31 -18.79 -6.15
N GLN A 241 21.24 -17.55 -5.63
CA GLN A 241 22.21 -17.06 -4.66
C GLN A 241 21.64 -15.99 -3.72
N ILE A 242 22.18 -15.98 -2.49
CA ILE A 242 21.99 -14.91 -1.52
C ILE A 242 23.21 -13.99 -1.58
N VAL A 243 22.97 -12.69 -1.72
CA VAL A 243 24.03 -11.68 -1.72
C VAL A 243 23.79 -10.63 -0.65
N TRP A 244 24.88 -10.07 -0.13
CA TRP A 244 24.87 -9.00 0.86
C TRP A 244 25.43 -7.73 0.23
N LEU A 245 24.55 -6.78 -0.09
CA LEU A 245 24.92 -5.58 -0.83
C LEU A 245 25.06 -4.35 0.09
N GLN A 246 25.93 -3.42 -0.31
CA GLN A 246 26.13 -2.11 0.31
C GLN A 246 25.56 -1.00 -0.59
N TYR A 247 25.54 0.25 -0.13
CA TYR A 247 24.95 1.34 -0.93
C TYR A 247 25.69 1.55 -2.26
N LYS A 248 27.01 1.28 -2.30
CA LYS A 248 27.81 1.29 -3.53
C LYS A 248 27.32 0.31 -4.61
N ASP A 249 26.59 -0.73 -4.22
CA ASP A 249 26.07 -1.76 -5.13
C ASP A 249 24.67 -1.41 -5.65
N ARG A 250 24.14 -0.21 -5.34
CA ARG A 250 22.82 0.28 -5.73
C ARG A 250 22.53 0.13 -7.24
N ASP A 251 23.53 0.18 -8.10
CA ASP A 251 23.29 0.03 -9.54
C ASP A 251 23.06 -1.40 -10.02
N LYS A 252 23.19 -2.39 -9.13
CA LYS A 252 22.94 -3.81 -9.41
C LYS A 252 21.51 -4.27 -9.12
N VAL A 253 20.62 -3.36 -8.72
CA VAL A 253 19.24 -3.66 -8.34
C VAL A 253 18.24 -2.91 -9.20
N SER A 254 16.98 -3.35 -9.18
CA SER A 254 15.90 -2.75 -9.97
C SER A 254 15.64 -1.27 -9.62
N ARG A 255 15.01 -0.53 -10.54
CA ARG A 255 14.67 0.89 -10.31
C ARG A 255 13.91 1.16 -9.01
N VAL A 256 12.96 0.31 -8.63
CA VAL A 256 12.20 0.46 -7.38
C VAL A 256 13.08 0.17 -6.16
N ASP A 257 13.97 -0.83 -6.27
CA ASP A 257 14.87 -1.23 -5.18
C ASP A 257 15.97 -0.19 -4.94
N LYS A 258 16.39 0.53 -5.99
CA LYS A 258 17.25 1.72 -5.86
C LYS A 258 16.66 2.76 -4.90
N LEU A 259 15.34 2.93 -4.89
CA LEU A 259 14.66 3.84 -3.95
C LEU A 259 14.70 3.32 -2.51
N ILE A 260 14.61 2.00 -2.32
CA ILE A 260 14.76 1.36 -1.01
C ILE A 260 16.19 1.57 -0.51
N PHE A 261 17.20 1.38 -1.36
CA PHE A 261 18.61 1.66 -1.03
C PHE A 261 18.82 3.12 -0.61
N ASP A 262 18.26 4.08 -1.35
CA ASP A 262 18.34 5.51 -1.00
C ASP A 262 17.73 5.81 0.35
N PHE A 263 16.58 5.19 0.65
CA PHE A 263 15.93 5.32 1.94
C PHE A 263 16.76 4.71 3.08
N LEU A 264 17.33 3.52 2.88
CA LEU A 264 18.16 2.85 3.88
C LEU A 264 19.47 3.61 4.13
N LYS A 265 20.08 4.19 3.09
CA LYS A 265 21.27 5.06 3.23
C LYS A 265 20.93 6.33 4.01
N LYS A 266 19.85 7.03 3.66
CA LYS A 266 19.40 8.25 4.36
C LYS A 266 19.02 8.00 5.82
N SER A 267 18.57 6.80 6.15
CA SER A 267 18.26 6.40 7.53
C SER A 267 19.48 5.86 8.30
N GLY A 268 20.68 5.91 7.73
CA GLY A 268 21.92 5.44 8.37
C GLY A 268 21.99 3.92 8.53
N ARG A 269 21.16 3.16 7.82
CA ARG A 269 21.10 1.69 7.90
C ARG A 269 21.97 0.98 6.86
N LEU A 270 22.44 1.72 5.86
CA LEU A 270 23.28 1.22 4.77
C LEU A 270 24.48 2.16 4.58
N ALA A 271 25.66 1.59 4.35
CA ALA A 271 26.91 2.31 4.13
C ALA A 271 27.23 2.44 2.64
#